data_AF-A0A2E1A7J6-F1
#
_entry.id   AF-A0A2E1A7J6-F1
#
_cell.length_a   1.000
_cell.length_b   1.000
_cell.length_c   1.000
_cell.angle_alpha   90.00
_cell.angle_beta   90.00
_cell.angle_gamma   90.00
#
_symmetry.space_group_name_H-M   'P 1'
#
loop_
_entity.id
_entity.type
_entity.pdbx_description
1 polymer ?
#
loop_
_entity_poly.entity_id
_entity_poly.type
_entity_poly.pdbx_seq_one_letter_code
_entity_poly.pdbx_strand_id
1 'polypeptide(L)'
;MLNPDVVAIITTSAGSVGNILLTRRQVEPDKGQWALPGGHTKPGEDRKSAIIREIKEQTGLEFGAHFFMQHNELADDSEGQVIVHVFRGCAKGTLNDQHSEPSEVAWFPVEAARQEKLAFSHNRFVDAYAASIASERDALLAEYSTLRAEALQRIGMRQQILTFSLVAAGTILSLGIQEDTTPIVLLLYPILAVPFALIFVQHDVRIGEIAEYVKNDLECRLGSIRWESYMLEKRWQKKPRSLESAATTLFILTDSLAILLALPRLTFPLEEILLLGAGIISAVMTLYLVRGRRTIIERMRQAGGRS
;
A
#
# COMPACT_ATOMS: atom_id res chain seq x y z
N MET A 1 6.53 -29.14 -36.83
CA MET A 1 5.68 -28.76 -35.69
C MET A 1 5.49 -27.26 -35.78
N LEU A 2 4.28 -26.79 -36.07
CA LEU A 2 3.99 -25.36 -36.34
C LEU A 2 3.39 -24.63 -35.12
N ASN A 3 3.13 -25.36 -34.03
CA ASN A 3 2.61 -24.83 -32.77
C ASN A 3 3.79 -24.45 -31.83
N PRO A 4 3.88 -23.20 -31.34
CA PRO A 4 4.94 -22.78 -30.42
C PRO A 4 4.98 -23.65 -29.15
N ASP A 5 6.19 -23.95 -28.65
CA ASP A 5 6.38 -24.64 -27.37
C ASP A 5 6.62 -23.66 -26.21
N VAL A 6 6.75 -22.36 -26.51
CA VAL A 6 6.84 -21.25 -25.55
C VAL A 6 6.03 -20.03 -26.02
N VAL A 7 5.25 -19.43 -25.11
CA VAL A 7 4.44 -18.23 -25.38
C VAL A 7 4.46 -17.25 -24.20
N ALA A 8 4.20 -15.97 -24.45
CA ALA A 8 4.23 -14.93 -23.43
C ALA A 8 2.94 -14.10 -23.33
N ILE A 9 2.55 -13.81 -22.09
CA ILE A 9 1.57 -12.79 -21.74
C ILE A 9 2.34 -11.57 -21.24
N ILE A 10 2.32 -10.50 -22.04
CA ILE A 10 3.17 -9.32 -21.84
C ILE A 10 2.31 -8.12 -21.44
N THR A 11 2.72 -7.34 -20.44
CA THR A 11 2.08 -6.07 -20.04
C THR A 11 3.02 -4.86 -20.16
N THR A 12 2.47 -3.64 -20.21
CA THR A 12 3.21 -2.38 -20.46
C THR A 12 3.93 -1.78 -19.25
N SER A 13 3.65 -2.21 -18.02
CA SER A 13 4.40 -1.86 -16.81
C SER A 13 3.92 -2.68 -15.60
N ALA A 14 4.70 -2.72 -14.53
CA ALA A 14 4.24 -3.24 -13.23
C ALA A 14 3.13 -2.31 -12.70
N GLY A 15 1.87 -2.70 -12.87
CA GLY A 15 0.70 -1.97 -12.35
C GLY A 15 -0.32 -1.53 -13.41
N SER A 16 -0.01 -1.58 -14.71
CA SER A 16 -1.02 -1.46 -15.78
C SER A 16 -1.71 -2.81 -16.00
N VAL A 17 -2.49 -3.22 -15.01
CA VAL A 17 -3.38 -4.37 -15.09
C VAL A 17 -4.47 -4.03 -16.09
N GLY A 18 -4.35 -4.51 -17.31
CA GLY A 18 -5.41 -4.28 -18.27
C GLY A 18 -5.09 -4.69 -19.69
N ASN A 19 -3.87 -4.44 -20.19
CA ASN A 19 -3.54 -4.72 -21.59
C ASN A 19 -2.49 -5.82 -21.73
N ILE A 20 -2.71 -6.71 -22.69
CA ILE A 20 -1.76 -7.73 -23.11
C ILE A 20 -1.33 -7.53 -24.56
N LEU A 21 -0.11 -7.93 -24.89
CA LEU A 21 0.37 -7.89 -26.27
C LEU A 21 -0.12 -9.11 -27.04
N LEU A 22 -0.69 -8.88 -28.22
CA LEU A 22 -1.01 -9.93 -29.18
C LEU A 22 -0.31 -9.66 -30.51
N THR A 23 0.00 -10.74 -31.20
CA THR A 23 0.61 -10.75 -32.54
C THR A 23 -0.29 -11.47 -33.51
N ARG A 24 -0.39 -11.00 -34.74
CA ARG A 24 -1.20 -11.63 -35.79
C ARG A 24 -0.36 -12.60 -36.61
N ARG A 25 -0.83 -13.85 -36.71
CA ARG A 25 -0.10 -14.93 -37.38
C ARG A 25 -0.07 -14.74 -38.90
N GLN A 26 1.09 -14.97 -39.52
CA GLN A 26 1.27 -14.95 -40.97
C GLN A 26 1.30 -16.33 -41.65
N VAL A 27 1.44 -17.40 -40.85
CA VAL A 27 1.62 -18.77 -41.32
C VAL A 27 0.54 -19.69 -40.74
N GLU A 28 0.26 -20.78 -41.46
CA GLU A 28 -0.62 -21.84 -40.96
C GLU A 28 0.03 -22.64 -39.82
N PRO A 29 -0.76 -23.28 -38.94
CA PRO A 29 -2.22 -23.19 -38.81
C PRO A 29 -2.67 -21.83 -38.25
N ASP A 30 -3.98 -21.55 -38.28
CA ASP A 30 -4.60 -20.33 -37.73
C ASP A 30 -4.04 -19.02 -38.32
N LYS A 31 -3.67 -19.03 -39.61
CA LYS A 31 -3.20 -17.83 -40.29
C LYS A 31 -4.23 -16.70 -40.19
N GLY A 32 -3.76 -15.50 -39.86
CA GLY A 32 -4.59 -14.30 -39.72
C GLY A 32 -5.30 -14.14 -38.38
N GLN A 33 -5.27 -15.16 -37.50
CA GLN A 33 -5.76 -15.04 -36.12
C GLN A 33 -4.73 -14.34 -35.23
N TRP A 34 -5.21 -13.73 -34.15
CA TRP A 34 -4.36 -13.19 -33.09
C TRP A 34 -3.81 -14.31 -32.21
N ALA A 35 -2.61 -14.13 -31.70
CA ALA A 35 -1.93 -15.10 -30.86
C ALA A 35 -1.10 -14.38 -29.80
N LEU A 36 -0.85 -15.05 -28.68
CA LEU A 36 0.23 -14.65 -27.78
C LEU A 36 1.56 -14.76 -28.54
N PRO A 37 2.47 -13.77 -28.40
CA PRO A 37 3.78 -13.84 -29.02
C PRO A 37 4.59 -14.99 -28.41
N GLY A 38 5.42 -15.61 -29.24
CA GLY A 38 6.10 -16.85 -28.90
C GLY A 38 6.59 -17.59 -30.11
N GLY A 39 7.24 -18.72 -29.88
CA GLY A 39 7.93 -19.46 -30.93
C GLY A 39 8.47 -20.79 -30.45
N HIS A 40 9.60 -21.19 -31.02
CA HIS A 40 10.19 -22.50 -30.78
C HIS A 40 11.50 -22.42 -29.99
N THR A 41 11.64 -23.28 -28.99
CA THR A 41 12.92 -23.47 -28.28
C THR A 41 13.97 -24.06 -29.23
N LYS A 42 15.13 -23.41 -29.35
CA LYS A 42 16.25 -23.92 -30.17
C LYS A 42 16.97 -25.09 -29.46
N PRO A 43 17.66 -25.97 -30.20
CA PRO A 43 18.47 -27.03 -29.59
C PRO A 43 19.50 -26.46 -28.60
N GLY A 44 19.46 -26.92 -27.35
CA GLY A 44 20.36 -26.45 -26.27
C GLY A 44 19.94 -25.15 -25.59
N GLU A 45 18.82 -24.54 -25.99
CA GLU A 45 18.24 -23.34 -25.36
C GLU A 45 17.26 -23.74 -24.24
N ASP A 46 17.28 -23.04 -23.11
CA ASP A 46 16.23 -23.21 -22.10
C ASP A 46 14.98 -22.41 -22.48
N ARG A 47 13.81 -22.87 -22.06
CA ARG A 47 12.52 -22.27 -22.45
C ARG A 47 12.37 -20.80 -22.05
N LYS A 48 13.01 -20.37 -20.94
CA LYS A 48 12.95 -18.97 -20.50
C LYS A 48 13.81 -18.10 -21.41
N SER A 49 15.01 -18.55 -21.77
CA SER A 49 15.85 -17.88 -22.75
C SER A 49 15.19 -17.81 -24.13
N ALA A 50 14.55 -18.90 -24.56
CA ALA A 50 13.81 -18.96 -25.82
C ALA A 50 12.72 -17.89 -25.89
N ILE A 51 11.84 -17.81 -24.90
CA ILE A 51 10.76 -16.80 -24.95
C ILE A 51 11.32 -15.37 -24.90
N ILE A 52 12.37 -15.10 -24.11
CA ILE A 52 12.98 -13.77 -24.07
C ILE A 52 13.54 -13.38 -25.44
N ARG A 53 14.20 -14.31 -26.14
CA ARG A 53 14.69 -14.11 -27.50
C ARG A 53 13.55 -13.87 -28.48
N GLU A 54 12.54 -14.74 -28.50
CA GLU A 54 11.39 -14.65 -29.40
C GLU A 54 10.67 -13.30 -29.24
N ILE A 55 10.42 -12.85 -28.00
CA ILE A 55 9.77 -11.55 -27.77
C ILE A 55 10.63 -10.39 -28.30
N LYS A 56 11.94 -10.45 -28.10
CA LYS A 56 12.85 -9.44 -28.62
C LYS A 56 12.87 -9.43 -30.15
N GLU A 57 12.88 -10.60 -30.79
CA GLU A 57 12.86 -10.76 -32.24
C GLU A 57 11.52 -10.35 -32.86
N GLN A 58 10.37 -10.62 -32.23
CA GLN A 58 9.06 -10.31 -32.80
C GLN A 58 8.58 -8.88 -32.54
N THR A 59 9.06 -8.25 -31.46
CA THR A 59 8.45 -6.99 -30.96
C THR A 59 9.47 -5.90 -30.63
N GLY A 60 10.76 -6.23 -30.56
CA GLY A 60 11.82 -5.32 -30.10
C GLY A 60 11.84 -5.07 -28.59
N LEU A 61 10.93 -5.70 -27.83
CA LEU A 61 10.76 -5.44 -26.39
C LEU A 61 11.71 -6.27 -25.52
N GLU A 62 12.14 -5.67 -24.40
CA GLU A 62 12.87 -6.38 -23.35
C GLU A 62 11.89 -7.00 -22.37
N PHE A 63 11.81 -8.33 -22.33
CA PHE A 63 10.80 -9.07 -21.58
C PHE A 63 11.33 -9.66 -20.27
N GLY A 64 10.74 -9.24 -19.14
CA GLY A 64 10.98 -9.86 -17.83
C GLY A 64 10.15 -11.13 -17.64
N ALA A 65 10.62 -12.26 -18.17
CA ALA A 65 9.86 -13.51 -18.18
C ALA A 65 9.77 -14.20 -16.81
N HIS A 66 8.55 -14.51 -16.36
CA HIS A 66 8.26 -15.40 -15.23
C HIS A 66 7.40 -16.57 -15.69
N PHE A 67 7.76 -17.79 -15.28
CA PHE A 67 6.95 -18.96 -15.59
C PHE A 67 5.55 -18.81 -14.97
N PHE A 68 4.51 -19.05 -15.77
CA PHE A 68 3.13 -18.92 -15.34
C PHE A 68 2.44 -20.28 -15.25
N MET A 69 2.44 -21.03 -16.35
CA MET A 69 1.80 -22.34 -16.41
C MET A 69 2.37 -23.19 -17.55
N GLN A 70 2.03 -24.47 -17.53
CA GLN A 70 2.28 -25.41 -18.60
C GLN A 70 0.95 -25.98 -19.10
N HIS A 71 0.83 -26.19 -20.41
CA HIS A 71 -0.33 -26.83 -21.02
C HIS A 71 0.12 -27.88 -22.03
N ASN A 72 -0.58 -29.02 -22.06
CA ASN A 72 -0.38 -30.05 -23.06
C ASN A 72 -1.44 -29.86 -24.14
N GLU A 73 -0.99 -29.47 -25.32
CA GLU A 73 -1.83 -29.25 -26.49
C GLU A 73 -1.71 -30.41 -27.47
N LEU A 74 -2.81 -30.81 -28.10
CA LEU A 74 -2.78 -31.81 -29.16
C LEU A 74 -2.29 -31.11 -30.44
N ALA A 75 -1.33 -31.72 -31.15
CA ALA A 75 -0.93 -31.21 -32.46
C ALA A 75 -2.03 -31.51 -33.49
N ASP A 76 -2.36 -30.52 -34.33
CA ASP A 76 -3.42 -30.64 -35.36
C ASP A 76 -3.13 -31.71 -36.43
N ASP A 77 -1.86 -32.06 -36.62
CA ASP A 77 -1.34 -32.82 -37.76
C ASP A 77 -0.63 -34.15 -37.39
N SER A 78 -0.55 -34.50 -36.10
CA SER A 78 0.02 -35.77 -35.64
C SER A 78 -0.57 -36.19 -34.30
N GLU A 79 -0.59 -37.48 -33.96
CA GLU A 79 -0.91 -37.98 -32.60
C GLU A 79 0.08 -37.47 -31.50
N GLY A 80 0.88 -36.45 -31.80
CA GLY A 80 1.84 -35.83 -30.90
C GLY A 80 1.21 -34.79 -29.98
N GLN A 81 1.71 -34.72 -28.75
CA GLN A 81 1.40 -33.66 -27.80
C GLN A 81 2.51 -32.59 -27.82
N VAL A 82 2.12 -31.32 -27.88
CA VAL A 82 3.00 -30.18 -27.69
C VAL A 82 2.90 -29.75 -26.23
N ILE A 83 4.03 -29.66 -25.54
CA ILE A 83 4.04 -29.07 -24.21
C ILE A 83 4.37 -27.58 -24.35
N VAL A 84 3.35 -26.74 -24.18
CA VAL A 84 3.46 -25.29 -24.24
C VAL A 84 3.78 -24.75 -22.85
N HIS A 85 4.89 -24.01 -22.72
CA HIS A 85 5.20 -23.24 -21.51
C HIS A 85 4.78 -21.79 -21.68
N VAL A 86 3.92 -21.33 -20.78
CA VAL A 86 3.40 -19.96 -20.78
C VAL A 86 4.19 -19.15 -19.77
N PHE A 87 4.73 -18.02 -20.21
CA PHE A 87 5.38 -17.04 -19.36
C PHE A 87 4.52 -15.78 -19.25
N ARG A 88 4.59 -15.10 -18.11
CA ARG A 88 3.99 -13.76 -17.91
C ARG A 88 5.04 -12.77 -17.47
N GLY A 89 4.85 -11.50 -17.78
CA GLY A 89 5.79 -10.47 -17.34
C GLY A 89 5.55 -9.09 -17.94
N CYS A 90 6.33 -8.13 -17.46
CA CYS A 90 6.34 -6.79 -18.03
C CYS A 90 7.38 -6.70 -19.15
N ALA A 91 7.06 -5.95 -20.18
CA ALA A 91 8.01 -5.55 -21.22
C ALA A 91 8.43 -4.09 -21.05
N LYS A 92 9.69 -3.79 -21.39
CA LYS A 92 10.21 -2.43 -21.52
C LYS A 92 10.65 -2.17 -22.96
N GLY A 93 10.67 -0.90 -23.35
CA GLY A 93 11.08 -0.45 -24.67
C GLY A 93 9.90 0.07 -25.50
N THR A 94 10.20 0.40 -26.76
CA THR A 94 9.21 0.86 -27.74
C THR A 94 8.92 -0.29 -28.69
N LEU A 95 7.63 -0.53 -28.95
CA LEU A 95 7.20 -1.54 -29.91
C LEU A 95 7.83 -1.23 -31.28
N ASN A 96 8.56 -2.20 -31.84
CA ASN A 96 9.10 -2.09 -33.18
C ASN A 96 8.25 -2.94 -34.13
N ASP A 97 7.54 -2.28 -35.05
CA ASP A 97 6.65 -2.89 -36.04
C ASP A 97 7.37 -3.33 -37.33
N GLN A 98 8.70 -3.17 -37.41
CA GLN A 98 9.48 -3.44 -38.63
C GLN A 98 9.93 -4.90 -38.81
N HIS A 99 9.52 -5.83 -37.94
CA HIS A 99 9.97 -7.23 -38.00
C HIS A 99 9.02 -8.09 -38.85
N SER A 100 9.58 -9.01 -39.64
CA SER A 100 8.88 -9.72 -40.72
C SER A 100 7.98 -10.88 -40.29
N GLU A 101 8.05 -11.33 -39.04
CA GLU A 101 7.35 -12.53 -38.59
C GLU A 101 5.86 -12.31 -38.28
N PRO A 102 5.46 -11.39 -37.39
CA PRO A 102 4.05 -11.05 -37.20
C PRO A 102 3.58 -10.04 -38.25
N SER A 103 2.35 -10.17 -38.76
CA SER A 103 1.78 -9.17 -39.70
C SER A 103 1.29 -7.92 -39.00
N GLU A 104 1.00 -8.05 -37.70
CA GLU A 104 0.44 -6.99 -36.88
C GLU A 104 0.79 -7.28 -35.42
N VAL A 105 1.06 -6.23 -34.65
CA VAL A 105 1.35 -6.33 -33.21
C VAL A 105 0.59 -5.23 -32.50
N ALA A 106 -0.25 -5.58 -31.53
CA ALA A 106 -1.11 -4.61 -30.85
C ALA A 106 -1.39 -4.97 -29.39
N TRP A 107 -1.67 -3.92 -28.60
CA TRP A 107 -2.08 -4.05 -27.21
C TRP A 107 -3.60 -4.19 -27.11
N PHE A 108 -4.05 -5.27 -26.48
CA PHE A 108 -5.47 -5.54 -26.26
C PHE A 108 -5.80 -5.48 -24.78
N PRO A 109 -6.91 -4.86 -24.37
CA PRO A 109 -7.49 -5.11 -23.06
C PRO A 109 -7.69 -6.62 -22.85
N VAL A 110 -7.36 -7.16 -21.67
CA VAL A 110 -7.49 -8.59 -21.34
C VAL A 110 -8.90 -9.07 -21.63
N GLU A 111 -9.92 -8.32 -21.23
CA GLU A 111 -11.32 -8.68 -21.49
C GLU A 111 -11.68 -8.66 -22.98
N ALA A 112 -11.06 -7.79 -23.78
CA ALA A 112 -11.25 -7.81 -25.23
C ALA A 112 -10.55 -9.03 -25.85
N ALA A 113 -9.31 -9.32 -25.44
CA ALA A 113 -8.56 -10.48 -25.91
C ALA A 113 -9.26 -11.82 -25.60
N ARG A 114 -10.02 -11.90 -24.50
CA ARG A 114 -10.85 -13.08 -24.16
C ARG A 114 -12.00 -13.31 -25.14
N GLN A 115 -12.50 -12.25 -25.76
CA GLN A 115 -13.60 -12.29 -26.72
C GLN A 115 -13.11 -12.56 -28.15
N GLU A 116 -11.83 -12.33 -28.42
CA GLU A 116 -11.20 -12.65 -29.70
C GLU A 116 -11.03 -14.17 -29.87
N LYS A 117 -11.11 -14.63 -31.13
CA LYS A 117 -10.69 -15.99 -31.47
C LYS A 117 -9.17 -16.01 -31.62
N LEU A 118 -8.48 -16.47 -30.57
CA LEU A 118 -7.02 -16.61 -30.60
C LEU A 118 -6.62 -17.95 -31.21
N ALA A 119 -5.47 -17.97 -31.87
CA ALA A 119 -4.88 -19.18 -32.42
C ALA A 119 -4.61 -20.22 -31.33
N PHE A 120 -4.70 -21.50 -31.70
CA PHE A 120 -4.46 -22.62 -30.78
C PHE A 120 -5.33 -22.52 -29.51
N SER A 121 -4.79 -22.98 -28.38
CA SER A 121 -5.41 -22.89 -27.06
C SER A 121 -5.15 -21.57 -26.33
N HIS A 122 -4.73 -20.50 -27.02
CA HIS A 122 -4.29 -19.25 -26.37
C HIS A 122 -5.39 -18.56 -25.56
N ASN A 123 -6.68 -18.67 -25.94
CA ASN A 123 -7.79 -18.17 -25.12
C ASN A 123 -7.76 -18.77 -23.70
N ARG A 124 -7.39 -20.05 -23.54
CA ARG A 124 -7.27 -20.70 -22.21
C ARG A 124 -6.20 -20.05 -21.34
N PHE A 125 -5.10 -19.63 -21.94
CA PHE A 125 -3.99 -18.99 -21.21
C PHE A 125 -4.37 -17.57 -20.78
N VAL A 126 -5.07 -16.84 -21.65
CA VAL A 126 -5.61 -15.51 -21.33
C VAL A 126 -6.69 -15.60 -20.24
N ASP A 127 -7.59 -16.59 -20.29
CA ASP A 127 -8.58 -16.83 -19.23
C ASP A 127 -7.93 -17.16 -17.89
N ALA A 128 -6.92 -18.06 -17.89
CA ALA A 128 -6.16 -18.39 -16.69
C ALA A 128 -5.44 -17.16 -16.12
N TYR A 129 -4.87 -16.31 -16.99
CA TYR A 129 -4.22 -15.06 -16.61
C TYR A 129 -5.21 -14.05 -16.02
N ALA A 130 -6.38 -13.87 -16.66
CA ALA A 130 -7.45 -13.01 -16.16
C ALA A 130 -7.94 -13.46 -14.78
N ALA A 131 -8.14 -14.77 -14.58
CA ALA A 131 -8.47 -15.34 -13.27
C ALA A 131 -7.37 -15.11 -12.23
N SER A 132 -6.10 -15.23 -12.61
CA SER A 132 -4.97 -14.94 -11.72
C SER A 132 -4.92 -13.46 -11.30
N ILE A 133 -5.16 -12.54 -12.23
CA ILE A 133 -5.25 -11.10 -11.97
C ILE A 133 -6.42 -10.80 -11.03
N ALA A 134 -7.60 -11.37 -11.29
CA ALA A 134 -8.78 -11.15 -10.47
C ALA A 134 -8.54 -11.62 -9.03
N SER A 135 -7.94 -12.81 -8.86
CA SER A 135 -7.58 -13.33 -7.54
C SER A 135 -6.54 -12.47 -6.82
N GLU A 136 -5.48 -12.04 -7.52
CA GLU A 136 -4.46 -11.13 -6.98
C GLU A 136 -5.10 -9.79 -6.56
N ARG A 137 -5.99 -9.24 -7.39
CA ARG A 137 -6.72 -8.00 -7.10
C ARG A 137 -7.66 -8.15 -5.91
N ASP A 138 -8.41 -9.23 -5.82
CA ASP A 138 -9.33 -9.50 -4.71
C ASP A 138 -8.56 -9.63 -3.40
N ALA A 139 -7.39 -10.27 -3.41
CA ALA A 139 -6.50 -10.34 -2.27
C ALA A 139 -6.01 -8.95 -1.83
N LEU A 140 -5.59 -8.09 -2.77
CA LEU A 140 -5.18 -6.72 -2.49
C LEU A 140 -6.33 -5.86 -1.96
N LEU A 141 -7.54 -6.03 -2.49
CA LEU A 141 -8.74 -5.33 -2.01
C LEU A 141 -9.14 -5.80 -0.61
N ALA A 142 -9.02 -7.10 -0.33
CA ALA A 142 -9.24 -7.66 1.00
C ALA A 142 -8.24 -7.06 2.01
N GLU A 143 -6.95 -7.06 1.67
CA GLU A 143 -5.91 -6.44 2.50
C GLU A 143 -6.18 -4.94 2.74
N TYR A 144 -6.51 -4.19 1.69
CA TYR A 144 -6.92 -2.78 1.81
C TYR A 144 -8.11 -2.62 2.76
N SER A 145 -9.14 -3.44 2.63
CA SER A 145 -10.34 -3.37 3.47
C SER A 145 -10.04 -3.64 4.95
N THR A 146 -9.15 -4.60 5.24
CA THR A 146 -8.68 -4.93 6.58
C THR A 146 -7.90 -3.77 7.19
N LEU A 147 -6.95 -3.21 6.43
CA LEU A 147 -6.15 -2.07 6.87
C LEU A 147 -6.99 -0.81 7.11
N ARG A 148 -7.97 -0.57 6.24
CA ARG A 148 -8.93 0.53 6.40
C ARG A 148 -9.77 0.34 7.67
N ALA A 149 -10.26 -0.87 7.93
CA ALA A 149 -11.01 -1.17 9.15
C ALA A 149 -10.15 -0.94 10.40
N GLU A 150 -8.90 -1.41 10.39
CA GLU A 150 -7.94 -1.17 11.47
C GLU A 150 -7.69 0.34 11.68
N ALA A 151 -7.45 1.10 10.61
CA ALA A 151 -7.23 2.55 10.69
C ALA A 151 -8.44 3.28 11.29
N LEU A 152 -9.66 2.94 10.87
CA LEU A 152 -10.90 3.52 11.42
C LEU A 152 -11.07 3.18 12.91
N GLN A 153 -10.83 1.92 13.30
CA GLN A 153 -10.87 1.51 14.70
C GLN A 153 -9.86 2.29 15.55
N ARG A 154 -8.63 2.46 15.06
CA ARG A 154 -7.58 3.23 15.75
C ARG A 154 -7.91 4.72 15.85
N ILE A 155 -8.54 5.30 14.82
CA ILE A 155 -9.04 6.69 14.88
C ILE A 155 -10.08 6.82 15.99
N GLY A 156 -10.99 5.86 16.12
CA GLY A 156 -11.99 5.79 17.19
C GLY A 156 -11.34 5.70 18.58
N MET A 157 -10.42 4.77 18.78
CA MET A 157 -9.68 4.61 20.05
C MET A 157 -8.90 5.88 20.42
N ARG A 158 -8.24 6.52 19.44
CA ARG A 158 -7.54 7.79 19.64
C ARG A 158 -8.48 8.89 20.14
N GLN A 159 -9.70 8.97 19.59
CA GLN A 159 -10.70 9.95 20.06
C GLN A 159 -11.20 9.62 21.47
N GLN A 160 -11.41 8.34 21.79
CA GLN A 160 -11.79 7.92 23.15
C GLN A 160 -10.74 8.30 24.19
N ILE A 161 -9.45 8.20 23.87
CA ILE A 161 -8.35 8.62 24.75
C ILE A 161 -8.41 10.12 25.04
N LEU A 162 -8.67 10.96 24.04
CA LEU A 162 -8.83 12.40 24.26
C LEU A 162 -10.03 12.68 25.18
N THR A 163 -11.15 11.97 24.98
CA THR A 163 -12.32 12.10 25.85
C THR A 163 -12.01 11.67 27.29
N PHE A 164 -11.35 10.52 27.49
CA PHE A 164 -10.96 10.07 28.83
C PHE A 164 -9.98 11.01 29.51
N SER A 165 -9.00 11.53 28.78
CA SER A 165 -8.06 12.53 29.29
C SER A 165 -8.78 13.81 29.73
N LEU A 166 -9.74 14.29 28.93
CA LEU A 166 -10.54 15.47 29.26
C LEU A 166 -11.45 15.24 30.48
N VAL A 167 -12.09 14.06 30.57
CA VAL A 167 -12.92 13.69 31.73
C VAL A 167 -12.05 13.61 32.99
N ALA A 168 -10.91 12.92 32.92
CA ALA A 168 -9.96 12.83 34.04
C ALA A 168 -9.48 14.23 34.48
N ALA A 169 -9.16 15.10 33.53
CA ALA A 169 -8.79 16.49 33.80
C ALA A 169 -9.92 17.23 34.52
N GLY A 170 -11.13 17.21 33.97
CA GLY A 170 -12.29 17.87 34.55
C GLY A 170 -12.60 17.38 35.97
N THR A 171 -12.55 16.07 36.20
CA THR A 171 -12.76 15.48 37.53
C THR A 171 -11.69 15.91 38.52
N ILE A 172 -10.41 15.80 38.17
CA ILE A 172 -9.30 16.13 39.07
C ILE A 172 -9.25 17.63 39.37
N LEU A 173 -9.41 18.47 38.34
CA LEU A 173 -9.45 19.92 38.51
C LEU A 173 -10.64 20.35 39.38
N SER A 174 -11.83 19.76 39.16
CA SER A 174 -13.02 20.08 39.94
C SER A 174 -12.87 19.71 41.42
N LEU A 175 -12.27 18.55 41.73
CA LEU A 175 -12.02 18.14 43.11
C LEU A 175 -10.90 18.97 43.75
N GLY A 176 -9.83 19.25 43.00
CA GLY A 176 -8.65 19.94 43.49
C GLY A 176 -8.81 21.45 43.69
N ILE A 177 -9.82 22.09 43.08
CA ILE A 177 -10.14 23.52 43.30
C ILE A 177 -10.83 23.75 44.65
N GLN A 178 -11.47 22.74 45.24
CA GLN A 178 -12.20 22.89 46.50
C GLN A 178 -11.29 23.41 47.63
N GLU A 179 -11.81 24.29 48.48
CA GLU A 179 -11.03 24.97 49.54
C GLU A 179 -10.40 23.97 50.54
N ASP A 180 -11.13 22.90 50.86
CA ASP A 180 -10.73 21.88 51.84
C ASP A 180 -9.84 20.75 51.26
N THR A 181 -9.61 20.73 49.95
CA THR A 181 -8.84 19.68 49.29
C THR A 181 -7.36 20.03 49.21
N THR A 182 -6.50 19.03 49.42
CA THR A 182 -5.05 19.19 49.30
C THR A 182 -4.64 19.53 47.84
N PRO A 183 -3.64 20.41 47.64
CA PRO A 183 -3.15 20.77 46.30
C PRO A 183 -2.51 19.57 45.57
N ILE A 184 -2.14 18.53 46.31
CA ILE A 184 -1.65 17.25 45.80
C ILE A 184 -2.62 16.65 44.76
N VAL A 185 -3.93 16.77 44.96
CA VAL A 185 -4.93 16.23 44.02
C VAL A 185 -4.74 16.80 42.62
N LEU A 186 -4.44 18.10 42.49
CA LEU A 186 -4.16 18.75 41.21
C LEU A 186 -2.86 18.25 40.58
N LEU A 187 -1.82 18.00 41.40
CA LEU A 187 -0.51 17.52 40.93
C LEU A 187 -0.54 16.07 40.44
N LEU A 188 -1.58 15.29 40.75
CA LEU A 188 -1.76 13.95 40.20
C LEU A 188 -2.11 13.96 38.70
N TYR A 189 -2.74 15.02 38.20
CA TYR A 189 -3.20 15.04 36.81
C TYR A 189 -2.06 14.98 35.78
N PRO A 190 -0.99 15.80 35.85
CA PRO A 190 0.11 15.72 34.88
C PRO A 190 0.77 14.33 34.83
N ILE A 191 0.84 13.63 35.97
CA ILE A 191 1.36 12.26 36.05
C ILE A 191 0.43 11.30 35.30
N LEU A 192 -0.89 11.44 35.47
CA LEU A 192 -1.91 10.65 34.75
C LEU A 192 -2.01 11.00 33.25
N ALA A 193 -1.62 12.20 32.85
CA ALA A 193 -1.65 12.62 31.44
C ALA A 193 -0.63 11.87 30.57
N VAL A 194 0.51 11.45 31.15
CA VAL A 194 1.59 10.73 30.42
C VAL A 194 1.11 9.45 29.74
N PRO A 195 0.46 8.48 30.43
CA PRO A 195 -0.03 7.27 29.76
C PRO A 195 -1.08 7.58 28.68
N PHE A 196 -1.96 8.56 28.88
CA PHE A 196 -2.91 8.97 27.84
C PHE A 196 -2.17 9.51 26.60
N ALA A 197 -1.17 10.35 26.80
CA ALA A 197 -0.34 10.89 25.72
C ALA A 197 0.44 9.79 24.99
N LEU A 198 0.99 8.82 25.71
CA LEU A 198 1.70 7.68 25.13
C LEU A 198 0.79 6.84 24.22
N ILE A 199 -0.38 6.42 24.74
CA ILE A 199 -1.34 5.60 23.97
C ILE A 199 -1.88 6.40 22.78
N PHE A 200 -2.16 7.70 22.96
CA PHE A 200 -2.56 8.59 21.88
C PHE A 200 -1.52 8.62 20.75
N VAL A 201 -0.23 8.81 21.09
CA VAL A 201 0.86 8.84 20.11
C VAL A 201 1.02 7.48 19.41
N GLN A 202 0.90 6.38 20.14
CA GLN A 202 0.97 5.03 19.56
C GLN A 202 -0.10 4.81 18.48
N HIS A 203 -1.35 5.20 18.75
CA HIS A 203 -2.40 5.12 17.72
C HIS A 203 -2.14 6.05 16.54
N ASP A 204 -1.67 7.29 16.80
CA ASP A 204 -1.39 8.27 15.74
C ASP A 204 -0.28 7.79 14.78
N VAL A 205 0.80 7.22 15.32
CA VAL A 205 1.90 6.65 14.54
C VAL A 205 1.40 5.47 13.69
N ARG A 206 0.65 4.53 14.29
CA ARG A 206 0.18 3.34 13.55
C ARG A 206 -0.82 3.67 12.43
N ILE A 207 -1.66 4.69 12.63
CA ILE A 207 -2.53 5.22 11.56
C ILE A 207 -1.66 5.78 10.41
N GLY A 208 -0.56 6.46 10.75
CA GLY A 208 0.41 6.97 9.78
C GLY A 208 1.06 5.84 8.97
N GLU A 209 1.49 4.76 9.63
CA GLU A 209 2.09 3.58 8.99
C GLU A 209 1.13 2.90 8.00
N ILE A 210 -0.14 2.72 8.40
CA ILE A 210 -1.16 2.13 7.53
C ILE A 210 -1.37 3.00 6.29
N ALA A 211 -1.53 4.32 6.48
CA ALA A 211 -1.74 5.25 5.37
C ALA A 211 -0.55 5.27 4.40
N GLU A 212 0.67 5.15 4.91
CA GLU A 212 1.87 5.10 4.10
C GLU A 212 1.99 3.80 3.30
N TYR A 213 1.71 2.65 3.93
CA TYR A 213 1.69 1.35 3.26
C TYR A 213 0.62 1.31 2.16
N VAL A 214 -0.59 1.78 2.45
CA VAL A 214 -1.68 1.84 1.47
C VAL A 214 -1.26 2.65 0.26
N LYS A 215 -0.65 3.82 0.46
CA LYS A 215 -0.18 4.69 -0.62
C LYS A 215 0.95 4.07 -1.44
N ASN A 216 2.03 3.63 -0.78
CA ASN A 216 3.27 3.30 -1.47
C ASN A 216 3.26 1.89 -2.06
N ASP A 217 2.54 0.95 -1.44
CA ASP A 217 2.49 -0.45 -1.89
C ASP A 217 1.14 -0.78 -2.56
N LEU A 218 0.03 -0.64 -1.83
CA LEU A 218 -1.27 -1.11 -2.31
C LEU A 218 -1.83 -0.30 -3.48
N GLU A 219 -1.80 1.05 -3.43
CA GLU A 219 -2.32 1.89 -4.53
C GLU A 219 -1.53 1.66 -5.83
N CYS A 220 -0.21 1.45 -5.73
CA CYS A 220 0.65 1.16 -6.87
C CYS A 220 0.27 -0.17 -7.54
N ARG A 221 0.01 -1.21 -6.72
CA ARG A 221 -0.33 -2.56 -7.19
C ARG A 221 -1.78 -2.67 -7.70
N LEU A 222 -2.71 -1.91 -7.13
CA LEU A 222 -4.13 -1.90 -7.52
C LEU A 222 -4.41 -1.06 -8.77
N GLY A 223 -3.55 -0.09 -9.11
CA GLY A 223 -3.61 0.76 -10.31
C GLY A 223 -4.84 1.66 -10.48
N SER A 224 -5.91 1.43 -9.70
CA SER A 224 -7.25 2.03 -9.86
C SER A 224 -7.69 2.89 -8.67
N ILE A 225 -7.15 2.63 -7.48
CA ILE A 225 -7.46 3.40 -6.27
C ILE A 225 -6.41 4.49 -6.13
N ARG A 226 -6.79 5.75 -6.39
CA ARG A 226 -5.93 6.95 -6.19
C ARG A 226 -6.45 7.86 -5.08
N TRP A 227 -7.37 7.37 -4.24
CA TRP A 227 -8.06 8.21 -3.26
C TRP A 227 -7.13 8.69 -2.15
N GLU A 228 -6.21 7.86 -1.66
CA GLU A 228 -5.25 8.22 -0.60
C GLU A 228 -4.24 9.24 -1.14
N SER A 229 -3.70 8.99 -2.34
CA SER A 229 -2.87 9.93 -3.09
C SER A 229 -3.56 11.28 -3.29
N TYR A 230 -4.82 11.28 -3.76
CA TYR A 230 -5.62 12.50 -3.93
C TYR A 230 -5.89 13.23 -2.61
N MET A 231 -6.25 12.50 -1.55
CA MET A 231 -6.52 13.08 -0.23
C MET A 231 -5.27 13.71 0.37
N LEU A 232 -4.08 13.15 0.12
CA LEU A 232 -2.82 13.74 0.54
C LEU A 232 -2.45 14.97 -0.31
N GLU A 233 -2.55 14.91 -1.64
CA GLU A 233 -2.36 16.09 -2.49
C GLU A 233 -3.26 17.26 -2.04
N LYS A 234 -4.52 16.99 -1.66
CA LYS A 234 -5.43 18.00 -1.10
C LYS A 234 -5.17 18.39 0.36
N ARG A 235 -4.85 17.44 1.25
CA ARG A 235 -4.58 17.71 2.68
C ARG A 235 -3.41 18.66 2.86
N TRP A 236 -2.40 18.58 1.98
CA TRP A 236 -1.16 19.34 2.10
C TRP A 236 -1.24 20.74 1.47
N GLN A 237 -2.18 21.00 0.56
CA GLN A 237 -2.37 22.36 0.03
C GLN A 237 -3.17 23.27 0.97
N LYS A 238 -3.97 22.75 1.90
CA LYS A 238 -4.86 23.58 2.74
C LYS A 238 -5.16 23.00 4.12
N LYS A 239 -4.17 22.87 5.00
CA LYS A 239 -4.46 22.86 6.45
C LYS A 239 -3.67 23.96 7.16
N PRO A 240 -4.33 24.97 7.76
CA PRO A 240 -3.63 25.85 8.68
C PRO A 240 -3.13 25.01 9.87
N ARG A 241 -1.97 25.37 10.41
CA ARG A 241 -1.35 24.77 11.62
C ARG A 241 -2.30 24.65 12.84
N SER A 242 -3.49 25.25 12.80
CA SER A 242 -4.43 25.45 13.92
C SER A 242 -5.41 24.29 14.21
N LEU A 243 -5.60 23.30 13.33
CA LEU A 243 -6.47 22.15 13.63
C LEU A 243 -5.71 20.92 14.17
N GLU A 244 -4.42 20.79 13.84
CA GLU A 244 -3.54 19.74 14.40
C GLU A 244 -3.07 20.07 15.81
N SER A 245 -3.24 21.32 16.23
CA SER A 245 -2.98 21.76 17.59
C SER A 245 -4.03 21.29 18.59
N ALA A 246 -5.22 20.82 18.22
CA ALA A 246 -6.29 20.58 19.19
C ALA A 246 -5.92 19.57 20.30
N ALA A 247 -5.38 18.40 19.95
CA ALA A 247 -4.94 17.41 20.94
C ALA A 247 -3.71 17.89 21.74
N THR A 248 -2.74 18.51 21.07
CA THR A 248 -1.54 19.07 21.71
C THR A 248 -1.89 20.19 22.67
N THR A 249 -2.78 21.09 22.27
CA THR A 249 -3.34 22.17 23.09
C THR A 249 -4.11 21.61 24.25
N LEU A 250 -4.92 20.55 24.06
CA LEU A 250 -5.65 19.92 25.16
C LEU A 250 -4.71 19.46 26.27
N PHE A 251 -3.71 18.62 25.95
CA PHE A 251 -2.77 18.10 26.94
C PHE A 251 -1.96 19.22 27.61
N ILE A 252 -1.45 20.18 26.84
CA ILE A 252 -0.70 21.32 27.40
C ILE A 252 -1.58 22.15 28.33
N LEU A 253 -2.82 22.43 27.91
CA LEU A 253 -3.74 23.28 28.66
C LEU A 253 -4.12 22.62 29.99
N THR A 254 -4.46 21.33 29.98
CA THR A 254 -4.87 20.61 31.19
C THR A 254 -3.71 20.44 32.16
N ASP A 255 -2.51 20.10 31.67
CA ASP A 255 -1.29 20.01 32.50
C ASP A 255 -0.92 21.37 33.12
N SER A 256 -0.92 22.43 32.30
CA SER A 256 -0.58 23.79 32.76
C SER A 256 -1.60 24.30 33.77
N LEU A 257 -2.88 24.06 33.54
CA LEU A 257 -3.95 24.50 34.44
C LEU A 257 -3.87 23.78 35.79
N ALA A 258 -3.58 22.48 35.81
CA ALA A 258 -3.41 21.72 37.03
C ALA A 258 -2.26 22.27 37.89
N ILE A 259 -1.10 22.53 37.29
CA ILE A 259 0.07 23.08 38.00
C ILE A 259 -0.22 24.52 38.46
N LEU A 260 -0.81 25.36 37.59
CA LEU A 260 -1.11 26.77 37.90
C LEU A 260 -2.06 26.90 39.09
N LEU A 261 -3.08 26.04 39.18
CA LEU A 261 -4.04 26.05 40.28
C LEU A 261 -3.46 25.48 41.58
N ALA A 262 -2.48 24.58 41.49
CA ALA A 262 -1.80 24.01 42.66
C ALA A 262 -0.85 25.02 43.30
N LEU A 263 -0.05 25.73 42.49
CA LEU A 263 1.04 26.63 42.93
C LEU A 263 0.70 27.60 44.08
N PRO A 264 -0.40 28.39 44.04
CA PRO A 264 -0.69 29.36 45.10
C PRO A 264 -1.12 28.71 46.43
N ARG A 265 -1.40 27.41 46.43
CA ARG A 265 -1.90 26.65 47.59
C ARG A 265 -0.84 25.77 48.23
N LEU A 266 0.38 25.74 47.68
CA LEU A 266 1.47 24.91 48.18
C LEU A 266 2.07 25.48 49.47
N THR A 267 2.32 24.59 50.42
CA THR A 267 3.02 24.89 51.68
C THR A 267 4.46 24.35 51.70
N PHE A 268 4.85 23.64 50.65
CA PHE A 268 6.19 23.09 50.40
C PHE A 268 6.73 22.07 51.43
N PRO A 269 5.95 21.13 51.99
CA PRO A 269 6.49 19.92 52.60
C PRO A 269 7.13 19.02 51.51
N LEU A 270 7.92 18.03 51.95
CA LEU A 270 8.71 17.19 51.04
C LEU A 270 7.84 16.50 49.99
N GLU A 271 6.68 15.98 50.36
CA GLU A 271 5.72 15.31 49.48
C GLU A 271 5.17 16.23 48.38
N GLU A 272 4.89 17.50 48.69
CA GLU A 272 4.44 18.48 47.70
C GLU A 272 5.57 18.85 46.72
N ILE A 273 6.79 19.01 47.23
CA ILE A 273 7.97 19.29 46.40
C ILE A 273 8.23 18.13 45.43
N LEU A 274 8.19 16.89 45.93
CA LEU A 274 8.40 15.69 45.11
C LEU A 274 7.31 15.55 44.03
N LEU A 275 6.04 15.77 44.39
CA LEU A 275 4.93 15.67 43.44
C LEU A 275 4.89 16.82 42.43
N LEU A 276 5.25 18.04 42.84
CA LEU A 276 5.39 19.16 41.92
C LEU A 276 6.50 18.89 40.90
N GLY A 277 7.65 18.38 41.37
CA GLY A 277 8.76 17.97 40.50
C GLY A 277 8.33 16.88 39.52
N ALA A 278 7.66 15.82 40.01
CA ALA A 278 7.13 14.76 39.16
C ALA A 278 6.11 15.30 38.14
N GLY A 279 5.19 16.17 38.56
CA GLY A 279 4.18 16.78 37.68
C GLY A 279 4.79 17.64 36.58
N ILE A 280 5.82 18.45 36.88
CA ILE A 280 6.55 19.24 35.89
C ILE A 280 7.27 18.33 34.89
N ILE A 281 7.97 17.31 35.37
CA ILE A 281 8.67 16.32 34.51
C ILE A 281 7.65 15.63 33.60
N SER A 282 6.52 15.19 34.16
CA SER A 282 5.44 14.56 33.41
C SER A 282 4.83 15.49 32.36
N ALA A 283 4.57 16.75 32.67
CA ALA A 283 4.07 17.73 31.70
C ALA A 283 5.05 17.96 30.54
N VAL A 284 6.36 18.04 30.85
CA VAL A 284 7.41 18.14 29.82
C VAL A 284 7.47 16.87 28.97
N MET A 285 7.34 15.69 29.59
CA MET A 285 7.32 14.41 28.89
C MET A 285 6.09 14.29 27.96
N THR A 286 4.90 14.65 28.44
CA THR A 286 3.67 14.72 27.65
C THR A 286 3.86 15.62 26.43
N LEU A 287 4.40 16.83 26.64
CA LEU A 287 4.70 17.76 25.56
C LEU A 287 5.67 17.16 24.53
N TYR A 288 6.74 16.53 25.00
CA TYR A 288 7.74 15.89 24.15
C TYR A 288 7.13 14.76 23.31
N LEU A 289 6.36 13.85 23.91
CA LEU A 289 5.69 12.75 23.21
C LEU A 289 4.74 13.27 22.14
N VAL A 290 3.85 14.19 22.53
CA VAL A 290 2.76 14.67 21.67
C VAL A 290 3.31 15.51 20.52
N ARG A 291 4.38 16.31 20.71
CA ARG A 291 5.05 17.04 19.62
C ARG A 291 5.97 16.14 18.79
N GLY A 292 6.69 15.22 19.42
CA GLY A 292 7.68 14.33 18.80
C GLY A 292 7.09 13.36 17.79
N ARG A 293 5.80 13.02 17.91
CA ARG A 293 5.08 12.12 16.98
C ARG A 293 5.22 12.52 15.51
N ARG A 294 5.27 13.84 15.24
CA ARG A 294 5.39 14.35 13.87
C ARG A 294 6.72 13.98 13.24
N THR A 295 7.81 14.16 13.99
CA THR A 295 9.16 13.81 13.53
C THR A 295 9.29 12.31 13.29
N ILE A 296 8.62 11.49 14.10
CA ILE A 296 8.58 10.03 13.92
C ILE A 296 7.92 9.68 12.58
N ILE A 297 6.72 10.23 12.31
CA ILE A 297 5.99 10.00 11.07
C ILE A 297 6.76 10.55 9.85
N GLU A 298 7.39 11.72 9.96
CA GLU A 298 8.20 12.30 8.89
C GLU A 298 9.46 11.47 8.58
N ARG A 299 10.13 10.92 9.60
CA ARG A 299 11.29 10.04 9.42
C ARG A 299 10.90 8.72 8.78
N MET A 300 9.78 8.12 9.18
CA MET A 300 9.23 6.90 8.55
C MET A 300 9.01 7.12 7.05
N ARG A 301 8.41 8.26 6.69
CA ARG A 301 8.18 8.65 5.28
C ARG A 301 9.44 8.81 4.45
N GLN A 302 10.50 9.35 5.04
CA GLN A 302 11.79 9.51 4.34
C GLN A 302 12.51 8.17 4.16
N ALA A 303 12.29 7.21 5.08
CA ALA A 303 12.84 5.86 4.98
C ALA A 303 12.08 5.00 3.95
N GLY A 304 10.76 5.13 3.86
CA GLY A 304 9.91 4.38 2.91
C GLY A 304 10.00 4.84 1.45
N GLY A 305 10.50 6.05 1.18
CA GLY A 305 10.65 6.58 -0.19
C GLY A 305 11.97 6.22 -0.90
N ARG A 306 12.82 5.36 -0.31
CA ARG A 306 14.13 4.97 -0.85
C ARG A 306 14.22 3.53 -1.36
N SER A 307 13.13 2.76 -1.32
CA SER A 307 13.06 1.38 -1.81
C SER A 307 12.47 1.30 -3.20
#